data_AF-B8LNS1-F1
#
_entry.id   AF-B8LNS1-F1
#
_cell.length_a   1.000
_cell.length_b   1.000
_cell.length_c   1.000
_cell.angle_alpha   90.00
_cell.angle_beta   90.00
_cell.angle_gamma   90.00
#
_symmetry.space_group_name_H-M   'P 1'
#
loop_
_entity.id
_entity.type
_entity.pdbx_description
1 polymer ?
#
loop_
_entity_poly.entity_id
_entity_poly.type
_entity_poly.pdbx_seq_one_letter_code
_entity_poly.pdbx_strand_id
1 'polypeptide(L)'
;MATDNAISALGKICQFHRDSIDAPHVVPAWLSCLPIKGDLIEAKIVHEQLCSMVERSDAELLGPNNLYLPKIVSVFAEVLCAGKDLATEQTIARMVNLLRQLQQTLSPSALASTWSSLQPQQQMALQSILSS
;
A
#
# COMPACT_ATOMS: atom_id res chain seq x y z
N MET A 1 5.89 -6.26 17.09
CA MET A 1 4.73 -6.09 18.00
C MET A 1 4.59 -4.65 18.48
N ALA A 2 5.43 -4.12 19.39
CA ALA A 2 5.27 -2.72 19.82
C ALA A 2 5.42 -1.70 18.68
N THR A 3 6.39 -1.91 17.79
CA THR A 3 6.59 -1.07 16.59
C THR A 3 5.41 -1.15 15.62
N ASP A 4 4.92 -2.36 15.33
CA ASP A 4 3.75 -2.62 14.47
C ASP A 4 2.50 -1.90 15.01
N ASN A 5 2.26 -1.98 16.32
CA ASN A 5 1.14 -1.30 16.98
C ASN A 5 1.28 0.22 16.88
N ALA A 6 2.49 0.76 17.04
CA ALA A 6 2.75 2.18 16.88
C ALA A 6 2.53 2.65 15.43
N ILE A 7 2.96 1.86 14.43
CA ILE A 7 2.73 2.15 13.01
C ILE A 7 1.23 2.11 12.69
N SER A 8 0.49 1.12 13.20
CA SER A 8 -0.96 1.04 13.02
C SER A 8 -1.69 2.22 13.70
N ALA A 9 -1.30 2.58 14.91
CA ALA A 9 -1.84 3.77 15.59
C ALA A 9 -1.56 5.06 14.80
N LEU A 10 -0.34 5.22 14.27
CA LEU A 10 0.01 6.35 13.42
C LEU A 10 -0.85 6.39 12.16
N GLY A 11 -1.12 5.25 11.54
CA GLY A 11 -2.04 5.13 10.41
C GLY A 11 -3.44 5.63 10.77
N LYS A 12 -3.99 5.19 11.90
CA LYS A 12 -5.31 5.65 12.41
C LYS A 12 -5.32 7.18 12.59
N ILE A 13 -4.25 7.78 13.11
CA ILE A 13 -4.11 9.24 13.22
C ILE A 13 -4.10 9.89 11.82
N CYS A 14 -3.30 9.36 10.89
CA CYS A 14 -3.25 9.85 9.50
C CYS A 14 -4.63 9.83 8.82
N GLN A 15 -5.47 8.84 9.09
CA GLN A 15 -6.79 8.72 8.48
C GLN A 15 -7.85 9.58 9.16
N PHE A 16 -7.91 9.58 10.49
CA PHE A 16 -9.05 10.15 11.24
C PHE A 16 -8.75 11.51 11.88
N HIS A 17 -7.48 11.86 12.03
CA HIS A 17 -7.03 13.10 12.68
C HIS A 17 -5.99 13.83 11.83
N ARG A 18 -6.14 13.76 10.50
CA ARG A 18 -5.21 14.35 9.53
C ARG A 18 -4.96 15.85 9.79
N ASP A 19 -6.01 16.59 10.11
CA ASP A 19 -5.94 18.04 10.36
C ASP A 19 -5.17 18.41 11.65
N SER A 20 -4.85 17.43 12.48
CA SER A 20 -4.11 17.62 13.74
C SER A 20 -2.61 17.30 13.62
N ILE A 21 -2.12 16.96 12.42
CA ILE A 21 -0.72 16.61 12.16
C ILE A 21 -0.20 17.32 10.91
N ASP A 22 1.11 17.36 10.75
CA ASP A 22 1.76 17.74 9.48
C ASP A 22 1.64 16.57 8.47
N ALA A 23 0.43 16.39 7.93
CA ALA A 23 0.09 15.26 7.07
C ALA A 23 1.04 15.09 5.86
N PRO A 24 1.48 16.16 5.16
CA PRO A 24 2.44 16.05 4.06
C PRO A 24 3.77 15.36 4.44
N HIS A 25 4.18 15.42 5.71
CA HIS A 25 5.40 14.75 6.18
C HIS A 25 5.11 13.41 6.86
N VAL A 26 4.03 13.34 7.65
CA VAL A 26 3.73 12.17 8.47
C VAL A 26 3.16 11.02 7.65
N VAL A 27 2.30 11.29 6.66
CA VAL A 27 1.69 10.23 5.83
C VAL A 27 2.74 9.48 5.01
N PRO A 28 3.70 10.15 4.32
CA PRO A 28 4.77 9.45 3.63
C PRO A 28 5.70 8.68 4.58
N ALA A 29 5.97 9.21 5.78
CA ALA A 29 6.76 8.52 6.79
C ALA A 29 6.07 7.23 7.25
N TRP A 30 4.76 7.28 7.51
CA TRP A 30 3.96 6.10 7.83
C TRP A 30 3.99 5.07 6.70
N LEU A 31 3.77 5.48 5.44
CA LEU A 31 3.82 4.60 4.28
C LEU A 31 5.20 3.92 4.12
N SER A 32 6.28 4.62 4.46
CA SER A 32 7.64 4.07 4.39
C SER A 32 7.85 2.87 5.31
N CYS A 33 7.11 2.80 6.43
CA CYS A 33 7.17 1.73 7.41
C CYS A 33 6.40 0.46 7.01
N LEU A 34 5.62 0.50 5.92
CA LEU A 34 4.81 -0.64 5.46
C LEU A 34 5.59 -1.54 4.48
N PRO A 35 5.23 -2.82 4.32
CA PRO A 35 4.25 -3.56 5.12
C PRO A 35 4.78 -3.87 6.53
N ILE A 36 3.87 -3.98 7.51
CA ILE A 36 4.21 -4.58 8.80
C ILE A 36 3.88 -6.08 8.77
N LYS A 37 4.66 -6.87 9.50
CA LYS A 37 4.59 -8.35 9.44
C LYS A 37 4.69 -9.05 10.78
N GLY A 38 5.07 -8.33 11.84
CA GLY A 38 5.31 -8.93 13.15
C GLY A 38 4.01 -9.20 13.89
N ASP A 39 3.16 -8.18 13.98
CA ASP A 39 1.81 -8.33 14.55
C ASP A 39 0.78 -8.53 13.43
N LEU A 40 0.31 -9.78 13.28
CA LEU A 40 -0.61 -10.14 12.19
C LEU A 40 -2.01 -9.52 12.33
N ILE A 41 -2.42 -9.14 13.56
CA ILE A 41 -3.69 -8.47 13.78
C ILE A 41 -3.58 -7.04 13.26
N GLU A 42 -2.54 -6.32 13.68
CA GLU A 42 -2.32 -4.96 13.20
C GLU A 42 -1.94 -4.91 11.71
N ALA A 43 -1.26 -5.92 11.18
CA ALA A 43 -0.98 -6.04 9.76
C ALA A 43 -2.28 -6.00 8.94
N LYS A 44 -3.29 -6.80 9.32
CA LYS A 44 -4.58 -6.82 8.63
C LYS A 44 -5.27 -5.45 8.66
N ILE A 45 -5.24 -4.79 9.82
CA ILE A 45 -5.83 -3.46 10.01
C ILE A 45 -5.12 -2.40 9.14
N VAL A 46 -3.78 -2.34 9.20
CA VAL A 46 -3.03 -1.29 8.51
C VAL A 46 -3.07 -1.46 6.98
N HIS A 47 -3.08 -2.70 6.47
CA HIS A 47 -3.14 -2.96 5.04
C HIS A 47 -4.55 -2.71 4.47
N GLU A 48 -5.60 -2.96 5.26
CA GLU A 48 -6.97 -2.54 4.93
C GLU A 48 -7.09 -1.01 4.89
N GLN A 49 -6.47 -0.33 5.86
CA GLN A 49 -6.41 1.12 5.91
C GLN A 49 -5.68 1.70 4.69
N LEU A 50 -4.55 1.11 4.29
CA LEU A 50 -3.81 1.52 3.09
C LEU A 50 -4.72 1.44 1.84
N CYS A 51 -5.44 0.33 1.64
CA CYS A 51 -6.39 0.21 0.53
C CYS A 51 -7.42 1.34 0.56
N SER A 52 -7.96 1.64 1.73
CA SER A 52 -8.97 2.68 1.91
C SER A 52 -8.45 4.08 1.58
N MET A 53 -7.18 4.37 1.87
CA MET A 53 -6.56 5.64 1.52
C MET A 53 -6.26 5.73 0.01
N VAL A 54 -5.82 4.65 -0.63
CA VAL A 54 -5.62 4.61 -2.09
C VAL A 54 -6.94 4.78 -2.84
N GLU A 55 -8.01 4.09 -2.42
CA GLU A 55 -9.35 4.20 -3.02
C GLU A 55 -9.90 5.63 -3.00
N ARG A 56 -9.57 6.41 -1.95
CA ARG A 56 -9.95 7.82 -1.85
C ARG A 56 -9.05 8.76 -2.65
N SER A 57 -8.04 8.24 -3.34
CA SER A 57 -7.03 9.03 -4.05
C SER A 57 -6.38 10.08 -3.14
N ASP A 58 -6.00 9.64 -1.94
CA ASP A 58 -5.46 10.49 -0.88
C ASP A 58 -4.15 11.18 -1.33
N ALA A 59 -4.14 12.51 -1.36
CA ALA A 59 -3.12 13.32 -2.00
C ALA A 59 -1.74 13.19 -1.32
N GLU A 60 -1.68 13.20 0.02
CA GLU A 60 -0.42 13.03 0.75
C GLU A 60 0.10 11.59 0.64
N LEU A 61 -0.79 10.60 0.49
CA LEU A 61 -0.40 9.21 0.32
C LEU A 61 0.21 8.96 -1.07
N LEU A 62 -0.44 9.44 -2.13
CA LEU A 62 0.03 9.26 -3.51
C LEU A 62 1.26 10.13 -3.79
N GLY A 63 1.31 11.29 -3.14
CA GLY A 63 2.33 12.30 -3.36
C GLY A 63 2.15 13.06 -4.68
N PRO A 64 2.92 14.14 -4.89
CA PRO A 64 2.87 14.91 -6.13
C PRO A 64 3.24 14.02 -7.32
N ASN A 65 2.45 14.07 -8.39
CA ASN A 65 2.65 13.24 -9.59
C ASN A 65 2.79 11.73 -9.30
N ASN A 66 2.07 11.21 -8.29
CA ASN A 66 2.13 9.81 -7.87
C ASN A 66 3.53 9.34 -7.43
N LEU A 67 4.33 10.25 -6.85
CA LEU A 67 5.70 9.98 -6.40
C LEU A 67 5.82 8.71 -5.52
N TYR A 68 4.85 8.46 -4.65
CA TYR A 68 4.90 7.35 -3.69
C TYR A 68 4.21 6.08 -4.18
N LEU A 69 3.63 6.12 -5.38
CA LEU A 69 2.96 4.97 -5.98
C LEU A 69 3.84 3.72 -6.09
N PRO A 70 5.14 3.80 -6.42
CA PRO A 70 6.00 2.62 -6.43
C PRO A 70 6.10 1.92 -5.07
N LYS A 71 6.11 2.69 -3.97
CA LYS A 71 6.11 2.13 -2.62
C LYS A 71 4.78 1.44 -2.31
N ILE A 72 3.65 2.05 -2.67
CA ILE A 72 2.31 1.46 -2.49
C ILE A 72 2.21 0.12 -3.22
N VAL A 73 2.62 0.08 -4.48
CA VAL A 73 2.61 -1.15 -5.30
C VAL A 73 3.54 -2.20 -4.70
N SER A 74 4.72 -1.81 -4.20
CA SER A 74 5.61 -2.73 -3.49
C SER A 74 4.97 -3.34 -2.25
N VAL A 75 4.27 -2.54 -1.44
CA VAL A 75 3.55 -3.03 -0.26
C VAL A 75 2.47 -4.01 -0.66
N PHE A 76 1.65 -3.69 -1.67
CA PHE A 76 0.62 -4.59 -2.18
C PHE A 76 1.20 -5.90 -2.69
N ALA A 77 2.25 -5.86 -3.52
CA ALA A 77 2.90 -7.04 -4.04
C ALA A 77 3.39 -7.97 -2.92
N GLU A 78 4.01 -7.39 -1.88
CA GLU A 78 4.55 -8.13 -0.75
C GLU A 78 3.45 -8.78 0.11
N VAL A 79 2.37 -8.05 0.36
CA VAL A 79 1.20 -8.58 1.08
C VAL A 79 0.52 -9.69 0.29
N LEU A 80 0.39 -9.54 -1.03
CA LEU A 80 -0.19 -10.55 -1.92
C LEU A 80 0.67 -11.81 -1.97
N CYS A 81 1.99 -11.69 -1.96
CA CYS A 81 2.91 -12.83 -1.84
C CYS A 81 2.76 -13.58 -0.51
N ALA A 82 2.52 -12.87 0.59
CA ALA A 82 2.32 -13.47 1.91
C ALA A 82 0.91 -14.05 2.12
N GLY A 83 -0.08 -13.60 1.34
CA GLY A 83 -1.45 -14.11 1.40
C GLY A 83 -2.20 -13.73 2.68
N LYS A 84 -2.99 -14.68 3.23
CA LYS A 84 -3.97 -14.44 4.31
C LYS A 84 -3.35 -14.10 5.68
N ASP A 85 -2.04 -14.18 5.80
CA ASP A 85 -1.32 -13.86 7.04
C ASP A 85 -1.33 -12.35 7.29
N LEU A 86 -1.06 -11.55 6.25
CA LEU A 86 -0.89 -10.10 6.36
C LEU A 86 -2.17 -9.30 6.02
N ALA A 87 -3.14 -9.93 5.38
CA ALA A 87 -4.38 -9.29 4.95
C ALA A 87 -5.56 -10.27 4.97
N THR A 88 -6.78 -9.75 5.11
CA THR A 88 -8.00 -10.55 4.92
C THR A 88 -8.22 -10.84 3.43
N GLU A 89 -9.06 -11.82 3.10
CA GLU A 89 -9.43 -12.10 1.70
C GLU A 89 -10.05 -10.89 1.00
N GLN A 90 -10.87 -10.12 1.73
CA GLN A 90 -11.47 -8.89 1.21
C GLN A 90 -10.38 -7.84 0.92
N THR A 91 -9.42 -7.65 1.82
CA THR A 91 -8.31 -6.71 1.61
C THR A 91 -7.43 -7.14 0.44
N ILE A 92 -7.15 -8.44 0.31
CA ILE A 92 -6.44 -9.00 -0.85
C ILE A 92 -7.19 -8.68 -2.15
N ALA A 93 -8.50 -8.92 -2.20
CA ALA A 93 -9.31 -8.62 -3.38
C ALA A 93 -9.29 -7.13 -3.74
N ARG A 94 -9.34 -6.25 -2.73
CA ARG A 94 -9.21 -4.78 -2.92
C ARG A 94 -7.85 -4.42 -3.50
N MET A 95 -6.75 -4.96 -2.97
CA MET A 95 -5.41 -4.72 -3.52
C MET A 95 -5.30 -5.13 -4.99
N VAL A 96 -5.83 -6.30 -5.36
CA VAL A 96 -5.83 -6.78 -6.76
C VAL A 96 -6.61 -5.82 -7.66
N ASN A 97 -7.80 -5.40 -7.22
CA ASN A 97 -8.62 -4.46 -7.99
C ASN A 97 -7.94 -3.10 -8.17
N LEU A 98 -7.31 -2.58 -7.13
CA LEU A 98 -6.55 -1.33 -7.19
C LEU A 98 -5.36 -1.44 -8.15
N LEU A 99 -4.61 -2.55 -8.11
CA LEU A 99 -3.51 -2.78 -9.06
C LEU A 99 -3.99 -2.84 -10.51
N ARG A 100 -5.12 -3.49 -10.78
CA ARG A 100 -5.75 -3.50 -12.12
C ARG A 100 -6.20 -2.11 -12.56
N GLN A 101 -6.78 -1.32 -11.66
CA GLN A 101 -7.15 0.07 -11.95
C GLN A 101 -5.93 0.94 -12.27
N LEU A 102 -4.84 0.78 -11.52
CA LEU A 102 -3.57 1.47 -11.80
C LEU A 102 -3.02 1.10 -13.18
N GLN A 103 -3.10 -0.17 -13.58
CA GLN A 103 -2.68 -0.62 -14.91
C GLN A 103 -3.48 0.03 -16.04
N GLN A 104 -4.74 0.37 -15.81
CA GLN A 104 -5.60 1.01 -16.82
C GLN A 104 -5.48 2.53 -16.84
N THR A 105 -5.12 3.15 -15.73
CA THR A 105 -5.13 4.61 -15.56
C THR A 105 -3.77 5.26 -15.78
N LEU A 106 -2.69 4.54 -15.53
CA LEU A 106 -1.34 5.06 -15.69
C LEU A 106 -0.83 4.92 -17.14
N SER A 107 0.03 5.85 -17.54
CA SER A 107 0.75 5.74 -18.81
C SER A 107 1.69 4.52 -18.82
N PRO A 108 1.97 3.93 -19.99
CA PRO A 108 2.90 2.79 -20.09
C PRO A 108 4.27 3.06 -19.47
N SER A 109 4.78 4.29 -19.60
CA SER A 109 6.06 4.69 -19.00
C SER A 109 6.01 4.73 -17.47
N ALA A 110 4.92 5.24 -16.88
CA ALA A 110 4.75 5.30 -15.43
C ALA A 110 4.53 3.90 -14.81
N LEU A 111 3.87 3.01 -15.55
CA LEU A 111 3.75 1.60 -15.16
C LEU A 111 5.11 0.91 -15.19
N ALA A 112 5.86 1.07 -16.28
CA ALA A 112 7.18 0.47 -16.42
C ALA A 112 8.14 0.93 -15.31
N SER A 113 8.17 2.23 -14.99
CA SER A 113 8.99 2.75 -13.90
C SER A 113 8.58 2.15 -12.55
N THR A 114 7.27 2.10 -12.28
CA THR A 114 6.72 1.53 -11.04
C THR A 114 7.04 0.04 -10.89
N TRP A 115 6.96 -0.74 -11.96
CA TRP A 115 7.29 -2.16 -11.94
C TRP A 115 8.78 -2.41 -11.76
N SER A 116 9.60 -1.61 -12.44
CA SER A 116 11.06 -1.74 -12.40
C SER A 116 11.66 -1.50 -11.01
N SER A 117 10.98 -0.74 -10.14
CA SER A 117 11.44 -0.50 -8.78
C SER A 117 11.14 -1.65 -7.80
N LEU A 118 10.35 -2.64 -8.23
CA LEU A 118 9.97 -3.78 -7.40
C LEU A 118 11.04 -4.88 -7.44
N GLN A 119 11.07 -5.71 -6.40
CA GLN A 119 11.94 -6.89 -6.39
C GLN A 119 11.48 -7.92 -7.44
N PRO A 120 12.39 -8.75 -7.99
CA PRO A 120 12.03 -9.73 -9.02
C PRO A 120 10.87 -10.66 -8.62
N GLN A 121 10.84 -11.10 -7.35
CA GLN A 121 9.76 -11.94 -6.83
C GLN A 121 8.41 -11.21 -6.83
N GLN A 122 8.39 -9.93 -6.44
CA GLN A 122 7.19 -9.09 -6.47
C GLN A 122 6.70 -8.86 -7.90
N GLN A 123 7.61 -8.62 -8.85
CA GLN A 123 7.25 -8.46 -10.27
C GLN A 123 6.56 -9.70 -10.83
N MET A 124 7.11 -10.89 -10.57
CA MET A 124 6.53 -12.16 -11.02
C MET A 124 5.16 -12.41 -10.39
N ALA A 125 5.03 -12.17 -9.08
CA ALA A 125 3.77 -12.34 -8.37
C ALA A 125 2.69 -11.42 -8.94
N LEU A 126 3.01 -10.15 -9.14
CA LEU A 126 2.08 -9.20 -9.69
C LEU A 126 1.72 -9.51 -11.16
N GLN A 127 2.67 -9.96 -11.99
CA GLN A 127 2.36 -10.41 -13.35
C GLN A 127 1.34 -11.54 -13.34
N SER A 128 1.54 -12.56 -12.51
CA SER A 128 0.61 -13.69 -12.36
C SER A 128 -0.79 -13.25 -11.93
N ILE A 129 -0.87 -12.36 -10.94
CA ILE A 129 -2.12 -11.83 -10.39
C ILE A 129 -2.87 -10.98 -11.42
N LEU A 130 -2.16 -10.16 -12.19
CA LEU A 130 -2.77 -9.26 -13.19
C LEU A 130 -3.12 -9.98 -14.51
N SER A 131 -2.49 -11.11 -14.82
CA SER A 131 -2.84 -11.94 -15.97
C SER A 131 -4.01 -12.90 -15.73
N SER A 132 -4.45 -13.03 -14.48
CA SER A 132 -5.60 -13.86 -14.05
C SER A 132 -6.90 -13.07 -14.11
#